data_AF-A0A2A2AJG6-F1
#
_entry.id   AF-A0A2A2AJG6-F1
#
_cell.length_a   1.000
_cell.length_b   1.000
_cell.length_c   1.000
_cell.angle_alpha   90.00
_cell.angle_beta   90.00
_cell.angle_gamma   90.00
#
_symmetry.space_group_name_H-M   'P 1'
#
loop_
_entity.id
_entity.type
_entity.pdbx_description
1 polymer ?
#
loop_
_entity_poly.entity_id
_entity_poly.type
_entity_poly.pdbx_seq_one_letter_code
_entity_poly.pdbx_strand_id
1 'polypeptide(L)'
;MDIASYLVAFGTSALLALATLLPIANPTSTAPIFLSLTEGASDKMRQELARRIARNVFLLMVGATLLGSLVLDVFGISLDIVRTAGGLIVTNIGWRLLTTNSAESPRAAKIAENYTPEMVRSQAFFPLSFPITCGPGTISAAITVGVSLASPSIALAAVRTAGAVLGLAGIAMLIFLSYRYAEYLLRLLGETGTVVFLRLSAFILLCLGVQIFWDGAGSLLSDAIRTGVTPLGPIAQPAAPGRPPSAVDSLY
;
A
#
# COMPACT_ATOMS: atom_id res chain seq x y z
N MET A 1 6.66 29.23 13.23
CA MET A 1 7.35 28.32 12.29
C MET A 1 7.51 29.05 10.99
N ASP A 2 8.73 29.15 10.49
CA ASP A 2 9.04 29.94 9.29
C ASP A 2 8.69 29.16 8.02
N ILE A 3 8.44 29.87 6.91
CA ILE A 3 8.04 29.28 5.62
C ILE A 3 9.00 28.17 5.17
N ALA A 4 10.30 28.34 5.44
CA ALA A 4 11.32 27.33 5.13
C ALA A 4 11.05 25.98 5.83
N SER A 5 10.60 25.99 7.09
CA SER A 5 10.28 24.76 7.83
C SER A 5 9.08 24.02 7.26
N TYR A 6 8.08 24.74 6.75
CA TYR A 6 6.95 24.15 6.06
C TYR A 6 7.36 23.54 4.71
N LEU A 7 8.21 24.22 3.94
CA LEU A 7 8.73 23.69 2.67
C LEU A 7 9.56 22.41 2.89
N VAL A 8 10.40 22.38 3.92
CA VAL A 8 11.16 21.18 4.28
C VAL A 8 10.20 20.05 4.69
N ALA A 9 9.22 20.32 5.57
CA ALA A 9 8.27 19.31 5.99
C ALA A 9 7.46 18.73 4.81
N PHE A 10 7.07 19.58 3.86
CA PHE A 10 6.41 19.18 2.63
C PHE A 10 7.30 18.25 1.79
N GLY A 11 8.53 18.69 1.48
CA GLY A 11 9.47 17.94 0.66
C GLY A 11 9.86 16.60 1.29
N THR A 12 10.15 16.59 2.60
CA THR A 12 10.47 15.36 3.34
C THR A 12 9.30 14.38 3.31
N SER A 13 8.06 14.85 3.44
CA SER A 13 6.88 13.98 3.42
C SER A 13 6.63 13.40 2.03
N ALA A 14 6.86 14.17 0.97
CA ALA A 14 6.79 13.69 -0.41
C ALA A 14 7.84 12.60 -0.68
N LEU A 15 9.09 12.85 -0.27
CA LEU A 15 10.18 11.90 -0.41
C LEU A 15 9.97 10.64 0.43
N LEU A 16 9.42 10.77 1.64
CA LEU A 16 9.05 9.63 2.48
C LEU A 16 8.03 8.73 1.78
N ALA A 17 6.94 9.32 1.27
CA ALA A 17 5.91 8.56 0.55
C ALA A 17 6.50 7.84 -0.68
N LEU A 18 7.35 8.53 -1.46
CA LEU A 18 8.04 7.94 -2.61
C LEU A 18 8.98 6.81 -2.20
N ALA A 19 9.88 7.04 -1.25
CA ALA A 19 10.88 6.07 -0.83
C ALA A 19 10.26 4.81 -0.22
N THR A 20 9.14 4.96 0.51
CA THR A 20 8.45 3.83 1.14
C THR A 20 7.58 3.07 0.14
N LEU A 21 6.76 3.74 -0.67
CA LEU A 21 5.76 3.06 -1.50
C LEU A 21 6.21 2.72 -2.91
N LEU A 22 7.10 3.50 -3.53
CA LEU A 22 7.51 3.26 -4.92
C LEU A 22 8.14 1.87 -5.10
N PRO A 23 9.06 1.42 -4.23
CA PRO A 23 9.64 0.08 -4.38
C PRO A 23 8.63 -1.03 -4.13
N ILE A 24 7.60 -0.80 -3.31
CA ILE A 24 6.56 -1.80 -2.99
C ILE A 24 5.55 -1.91 -4.14
N ALA A 25 5.11 -0.77 -4.68
CA ALA A 25 4.20 -0.71 -5.82
C ALA A 25 4.87 -1.19 -7.11
N ASN A 26 6.19 -0.98 -7.25
CA ASN A 26 7.05 -1.48 -8.30
C ASN A 26 6.40 -1.53 -9.70
N PRO A 27 6.01 -0.36 -10.25
CA PRO A 27 5.25 -0.27 -11.50
C PRO A 27 5.98 -0.91 -12.68
N THR A 28 7.30 -0.90 -12.66
CA THR A 28 8.13 -1.49 -13.72
C THR A 28 8.03 -3.01 -13.74
N SER A 29 8.00 -3.67 -12.58
CA SER A 29 7.84 -5.13 -12.51
C SER A 29 6.42 -5.60 -12.87
N THR A 30 5.42 -4.75 -12.66
CA THR A 30 4.02 -5.08 -12.95
C THR A 30 3.63 -4.76 -14.40
N ALA A 31 4.46 -4.03 -15.15
CA ALA A 31 4.22 -3.71 -16.56
C ALA A 31 4.13 -4.94 -17.49
N PRO A 32 5.01 -5.97 -17.39
CA PRO A 32 4.84 -7.23 -18.14
C PRO A 32 3.54 -7.96 -17.81
N ILE A 33 3.14 -7.97 -16.53
CA ILE A 33 1.88 -8.59 -16.07
C ILE A 33 0.69 -7.85 -16.68
N PHE A 34 0.74 -6.51 -16.70
CA PHE A 34 -0.27 -5.68 -17.34
C PHE A 34 -0.37 -5.95 -18.84
N LEU A 35 0.75 -6.12 -19.56
CA LEU A 35 0.70 -6.47 -20.99
C LEU A 35 0.12 -7.85 -21.24
N SER A 36 0.51 -8.85 -20.43
CA SER A 36 -0.03 -10.20 -20.54
C SER A 36 -1.54 -10.23 -20.30
N LEU A 37 -2.02 -9.48 -19.31
CA LEU A 37 -3.46 -9.35 -19.03
C LEU A 37 -4.22 -8.57 -20.10
N THR A 38 -3.57 -7.62 -20.76
CA THR A 38 -4.15 -6.80 -21.84
C THR A 38 -3.77 -7.29 -23.23
N GLU A 39 -3.37 -8.56 -23.37
CA GLU A 39 -3.07 -9.18 -24.64
C GLU A 39 -4.34 -9.21 -25.51
N GLY A 40 -4.25 -8.72 -26.75
CA GLY A 40 -5.40 -8.59 -27.66
C GLY A 40 -6.27 -7.33 -27.46
N ALA A 41 -5.98 -6.49 -26.46
CA ALA A 41 -6.62 -5.19 -26.32
C ALA A 41 -6.04 -4.16 -27.30
N SER A 42 -6.87 -3.23 -27.80
CA SER A 42 -6.40 -2.12 -28.63
C SER A 42 -5.54 -1.13 -27.84
N ASP A 43 -4.64 -0.41 -28.50
CA ASP A 43 -3.78 0.61 -27.87
C ASP A 43 -4.58 1.69 -27.13
N LYS A 44 -5.71 2.11 -27.69
CA LYS A 44 -6.60 3.09 -27.04
C LYS A 44 -7.18 2.54 -25.73
N MET A 45 -7.57 1.26 -25.73
CA MET A 45 -8.09 0.60 -24.54
C MET A 45 -7.01 0.43 -23.47
N ARG A 46 -5.81 0.01 -23.87
CA ARG A 46 -4.68 -0.15 -22.94
C ARG A 46 -4.31 1.18 -22.26
N GLN A 47 -4.38 2.29 -23.00
CA GLN A 47 -4.18 3.63 -22.43
C GLN A 47 -5.27 4.03 -21.44
N GLU A 48 -6.53 3.71 -21.72
CA GLU A 48 -7.64 3.94 -20.81
C GLU A 48 -7.49 3.11 -19.53
N LEU A 49 -7.14 1.83 -19.65
CA LEU A 49 -6.85 0.95 -18.52
C LEU A 49 -5.71 1.50 -17.66
N ALA A 50 -4.58 1.90 -18.27
CA ALA A 50 -3.45 2.48 -17.56
C ALA A 50 -3.86 3.73 -16.74
N ARG A 51 -4.65 4.64 -17.33
CA ARG A 51 -5.17 5.83 -16.63
C ARG A 51 -6.09 5.46 -15.47
N ARG A 52 -6.98 4.47 -15.67
CA ARG A 52 -7.89 3.99 -14.61
C ARG A 52 -7.13 3.34 -13.47
N ILE A 53 -6.14 2.50 -13.76
CA ILE A 53 -5.34 1.82 -12.75
C ILE A 53 -4.56 2.83 -11.93
N ALA A 54 -3.85 3.75 -12.57
CA ALA A 54 -3.11 4.80 -11.87
C ALA A 54 -4.01 5.62 -10.94
N ARG A 55 -5.22 6.00 -11.41
CA ARG A 55 -6.20 6.71 -10.58
C ARG A 55 -6.70 5.87 -9.41
N ASN A 56 -7.05 4.60 -9.64
CA ASN A 56 -7.53 3.71 -8.59
C ASN A 56 -6.46 3.48 -7.53
N VAL A 57 -5.22 3.20 -7.94
CA VAL A 57 -4.08 3.01 -7.03
C VAL A 57 -3.79 4.29 -6.25
N PHE A 58 -3.85 5.46 -6.89
CA PHE A 58 -3.75 6.75 -6.20
C PHE A 58 -4.81 6.88 -5.11
N LEU A 59 -6.08 6.63 -5.43
CA LEU A 59 -7.18 6.72 -4.47
C LEU A 59 -7.04 5.71 -3.33
N LEU A 60 -6.60 4.48 -3.62
CA LEU A 60 -6.33 3.46 -2.61
C LEU A 60 -5.20 3.88 -1.66
N MET A 61 -4.09 4.38 -2.19
CA MET A 61 -2.97 4.86 -1.38
C MET A 61 -3.35 6.08 -0.54
N VAL A 62 -4.01 7.07 -1.13
CA VAL A 62 -4.50 8.26 -0.41
C VAL A 62 -5.49 7.85 0.67
N GLY A 63 -6.47 7.00 0.34
CA GLY A 63 -7.44 6.49 1.31
C GLY A 63 -6.77 5.77 2.47
N ALA A 64 -5.82 4.88 2.20
CA ALA A 64 -5.06 4.16 3.23
C ALA A 64 -4.18 5.11 4.08
N THR A 65 -3.55 6.11 3.47
CA THR A 65 -2.74 7.11 4.20
C THR A 65 -3.59 8.01 5.09
N LEU A 66 -4.79 8.40 4.65
CA LEU A 66 -5.65 9.33 5.41
C LEU A 66 -6.56 8.63 6.43
N LEU A 67 -7.12 7.48 6.06
CA LEU A 67 -8.13 6.77 6.86
C LEU A 67 -7.55 5.54 7.57
N GLY A 68 -6.31 5.17 7.27
CA GLY A 68 -5.66 3.98 7.79
C GLY A 68 -5.69 3.89 9.30
N SER A 69 -5.27 4.95 9.99
CA SER A 69 -5.25 5.00 11.46
C SER A 69 -6.64 4.82 12.05
N LEU A 70 -7.67 5.45 11.47
CA LEU A 70 -9.05 5.30 11.93
C LEU A 70 -9.52 3.84 11.82
N VAL A 71 -9.19 3.17 10.71
CA VAL A 71 -9.51 1.75 10.53
C VAL A 71 -8.78 0.91 11.60
N LEU A 72 -7.51 1.18 11.85
CA LEU A 72 -6.73 0.50 12.88
C LEU A 72 -7.35 0.66 14.28
N ASP A 73 -7.78 1.87 14.62
CA ASP A 73 -8.41 2.19 15.90
C ASP A 73 -9.75 1.44 16.08
N VAL A 74 -10.58 1.38 15.03
CA VAL A 74 -11.87 0.66 15.06
C VAL A 74 -11.69 -0.84 15.32
N PHE A 75 -10.66 -1.44 14.73
CA PHE A 75 -10.36 -2.86 14.92
C PHE A 75 -9.47 -3.15 16.13
N GLY A 76 -8.94 -2.12 16.81
CA GLY A 76 -7.98 -2.27 17.90
C GLY A 76 -6.65 -2.91 17.46
N ILE A 77 -6.26 -2.72 16.20
CA ILE A 77 -5.04 -3.31 15.63
C ILE A 77 -3.91 -2.28 15.70
N SER A 78 -2.77 -2.63 16.31
CA SER A 78 -1.63 -1.73 16.35
C SER A 78 -0.96 -1.58 14.97
N LEU A 79 -0.33 -0.42 14.75
CA LEU A 79 0.44 -0.17 13.52
C LEU A 79 1.55 -1.22 13.34
N ASP A 80 2.16 -1.66 14.43
CA ASP A 80 3.26 -2.63 14.37
C ASP A 80 2.79 -4.00 13.89
N ILE A 81 1.59 -4.45 14.27
CA ILE A 81 0.98 -5.67 13.72
C ILE A 81 0.77 -5.54 12.21
N VAL A 82 0.32 -4.37 11.74
CA VAL A 82 0.07 -4.09 10.31
C VAL A 82 1.37 -4.05 9.51
N ARG A 83 2.44 -3.49 10.08
CA ARG A 83 3.79 -3.53 9.51
C ARG A 83 4.31 -4.96 9.43
N THR A 84 4.19 -5.73 10.51
CA THR A 84 4.60 -7.15 10.51
C THR A 84 3.86 -7.95 9.44
N ALA A 85 2.52 -7.87 9.39
CA ALA A 85 1.71 -8.59 8.41
C ALA A 85 1.99 -8.12 6.98
N GLY A 86 2.05 -6.80 6.75
CA GLY A 86 2.35 -6.21 5.46
C GLY A 86 3.75 -6.58 4.95
N GLY A 87 4.75 -6.53 5.83
CA GLY A 87 6.13 -6.94 5.55
C GLY A 87 6.23 -8.42 5.15
N LEU A 88 5.50 -9.31 5.84
CA LEU A 88 5.40 -10.72 5.43
C LEU A 88 4.78 -10.88 4.04
N ILE A 89 3.72 -10.14 3.73
CA ILE A 89 3.08 -10.18 2.41
C ILE A 89 4.04 -9.70 1.33
N VAL A 90 4.74 -8.57 1.55
CA VAL A 90 5.75 -8.03 0.61
C VAL A 90 6.90 -9.02 0.42
N THR A 91 7.39 -9.61 1.51
CA THR A 91 8.45 -10.63 1.49
C THR A 91 8.02 -11.84 0.65
N ASN A 92 6.79 -12.34 0.86
CA ASN A 92 6.24 -13.44 0.09
C ASN A 92 6.08 -13.09 -1.40
N ILE A 93 5.66 -11.86 -1.74
CA ILE A 93 5.59 -11.41 -3.13
C ILE A 93 6.98 -11.37 -3.76
N GLY A 94 7.97 -10.77 -3.09
CA GLY A 94 9.36 -10.74 -3.55
C GLY A 94 9.93 -12.14 -3.74
N TRP A 95 9.69 -13.05 -2.79
CA TRP A 95 10.09 -14.45 -2.86
C TRP A 95 9.46 -15.19 -4.05
N ARG A 96 8.15 -15.01 -4.27
CA ARG A 96 7.45 -15.58 -5.42
C ARG A 96 8.02 -15.05 -6.73
N LEU A 97 8.29 -13.76 -6.85
CA LEU A 97 8.92 -13.19 -8.05
C LEU A 97 10.35 -13.72 -8.26
N LEU A 98 11.10 -13.97 -7.19
CA LEU A 98 12.44 -14.58 -7.23
C LEU A 98 12.43 -16.08 -7.60
N THR A 99 11.34 -16.80 -7.34
CA THR A 99 11.25 -18.24 -7.55
C THR A 99 10.39 -18.63 -8.76
N THR A 100 9.56 -17.71 -9.26
CA THR A 100 8.76 -17.93 -10.46
C THR A 100 9.70 -18.05 -11.66
N ASN A 101 9.54 -19.12 -12.43
CA ASN A 101 10.14 -19.23 -13.75
C ASN A 101 9.32 -18.37 -14.70
N SER A 102 9.97 -17.48 -15.44
CA SER A 102 9.32 -16.49 -16.34
C SER A 102 8.37 -17.09 -17.40
N ALA A 103 8.37 -18.42 -17.55
CA ALA A 103 7.48 -19.18 -18.44
C ALA A 103 6.11 -19.52 -17.83
N GLU A 104 5.96 -19.49 -16.51
CA GLU A 104 4.70 -19.75 -15.81
C GLU A 104 4.17 -18.47 -15.17
N SER A 105 3.85 -17.48 -16.00
CA SER A 105 2.84 -16.50 -15.58
C SER A 105 1.57 -17.30 -15.26
N PRO A 106 0.94 -17.11 -14.08
CA PRO A 106 -0.37 -17.69 -13.82
C PRO A 106 -1.25 -17.37 -15.03
N ARG A 107 -2.03 -18.35 -15.51
CA ARG A 107 -3.08 -18.16 -16.54
C ARG A 107 -3.95 -16.96 -16.15
N ALA A 108 -3.48 -15.79 -16.52
CA ALA A 108 -4.08 -14.51 -16.25
C ALA A 108 -5.20 -14.48 -17.27
N ALA A 109 -6.45 -14.50 -16.80
CA ALA A 109 -7.63 -14.56 -17.64
C ALA A 109 -7.42 -13.63 -18.84
N LYS A 110 -7.28 -14.20 -20.04
CA LYS A 110 -7.09 -13.41 -21.26
C LYS A 110 -8.27 -12.45 -21.31
N ILE A 111 -7.98 -11.15 -21.25
CA ILE A 111 -8.98 -10.13 -21.52
C ILE A 111 -9.16 -10.13 -23.04
N ALA A 112 -9.81 -11.17 -23.54
CA ALA A 112 -10.04 -11.39 -24.95
C ALA A 112 -11.46 -11.93 -25.10
N GLU A 113 -12.47 -11.11 -24.79
CA GLU A 113 -13.83 -11.31 -25.31
C GLU A 113 -14.69 -10.05 -25.08
N ASN A 114 -15.35 -9.61 -26.16
CA ASN A 114 -16.40 -8.59 -26.28
C ASN A 114 -16.44 -7.48 -25.19
N TYR A 115 -15.81 -6.35 -25.52
CA TYR A 115 -15.60 -5.24 -24.60
C TYR A 115 -16.86 -4.36 -24.39
N THR A 116 -17.38 -4.35 -23.16
CA THR A 116 -18.27 -3.29 -22.67
C THR A 116 -17.49 -2.31 -21.76
N PRO A 117 -17.89 -1.02 -21.68
CA PRO A 117 -17.25 -0.05 -20.76
C PRO A 117 -17.26 -0.46 -19.29
N GLU A 118 -18.21 -1.31 -18.88
CA GLU A 118 -18.32 -1.87 -17.53
C GLU A 118 -17.25 -2.94 -17.25
N MET A 119 -16.98 -3.83 -18.21
CA MET A 119 -15.90 -4.82 -18.08
C MET A 119 -14.53 -4.15 -17.94
N VAL A 120 -14.29 -3.07 -18.68
CA VAL A 120 -13.06 -2.25 -18.55
C VAL A 120 -12.96 -1.62 -17.16
N ARG A 121 -14.08 -1.23 -16.55
CA ARG A 121 -14.10 -0.63 -15.21
C ARG A 121 -13.84 -1.67 -14.12
N SER A 122 -14.50 -2.83 -14.18
CA SER A 122 -14.29 -3.89 -13.19
C SER A 122 -12.87 -4.45 -13.26
N GLN A 123 -12.36 -4.70 -14.47
CA GLN A 123 -11.02 -5.25 -14.70
C GLN A 123 -9.90 -4.27 -14.34
N ALA A 124 -10.11 -2.97 -14.58
CA ALA A 124 -9.16 -1.95 -14.14
C ALA A 124 -9.02 -1.94 -12.62
N PHE A 125 -10.09 -2.14 -11.87
CA PHE A 125 -10.04 -2.20 -10.41
C PHE A 125 -9.49 -3.54 -9.91
N PHE A 126 -10.12 -4.65 -10.28
CA PHE A 126 -9.70 -6.00 -9.91
C PHE A 126 -9.45 -6.86 -11.16
N PRO A 127 -8.31 -7.56 -11.28
CA PRO A 127 -7.21 -7.67 -10.32
C PRO A 127 -6.12 -6.59 -10.50
N LEU A 128 -6.22 -5.73 -11.52
CA LEU A 128 -5.12 -4.86 -11.95
C LEU A 128 -4.73 -3.82 -10.90
N SER A 129 -5.66 -2.97 -10.44
CA SER A 129 -5.33 -1.99 -9.38
C SER A 129 -5.13 -2.67 -8.04
N PHE A 130 -5.96 -3.66 -7.70
CA PHE A 130 -5.88 -4.44 -6.48
C PHE A 130 -6.15 -5.92 -6.82
N PRO A 131 -5.30 -6.87 -6.41
CA PRO A 131 -4.10 -6.70 -5.57
C PRO A 131 -2.79 -6.53 -6.36
N ILE A 132 -2.82 -6.52 -7.71
CA ILE A 132 -1.58 -6.59 -8.51
C ILE A 132 -0.69 -5.35 -8.33
N THR A 133 -1.23 -4.14 -8.54
CA THR A 133 -0.44 -2.90 -8.41
C THR A 133 -0.43 -2.35 -6.98
N CYS A 134 -1.58 -2.31 -6.32
CA CYS A 134 -1.73 -1.88 -4.94
C CYS A 134 -2.17 -3.09 -4.11
N GLY A 135 -1.19 -3.83 -3.59
CA GLY A 135 -1.45 -5.01 -2.77
C GLY A 135 -1.59 -4.68 -1.28
N PRO A 136 -1.84 -5.69 -0.43
CA PRO A 136 -1.91 -5.50 1.02
C PRO A 136 -0.63 -4.90 1.62
N GLY A 137 0.53 -5.21 1.04
CA GLY A 137 1.81 -4.60 1.41
C GLY A 137 1.86 -3.09 1.14
N THR A 138 1.37 -2.66 -0.03
CA THR A 138 1.24 -1.24 -0.39
C THR A 138 0.28 -0.51 0.55
N ILE A 139 -0.83 -1.16 0.93
CA ILE A 139 -1.80 -0.60 1.89
C ILE A 139 -1.16 -0.45 3.28
N SER A 140 -0.52 -1.49 3.83
CA SER A 140 0.19 -1.43 5.11
C SER A 140 1.23 -0.30 5.16
N ALA A 141 2.01 -0.17 4.10
CA ALA A 141 3.01 0.89 3.99
C ALA A 141 2.37 2.28 3.82
N ALA A 142 1.24 2.41 3.13
CA ALA A 142 0.52 3.67 2.99
C ALA A 142 -0.07 4.14 4.33
N ILE A 143 -0.59 3.20 5.14
CA ILE A 143 -1.04 3.46 6.51
C ILE A 143 0.16 3.91 7.38
N THR A 144 1.29 3.22 7.26
CA THR A 144 2.54 3.57 7.97
C THR A 144 3.03 4.99 7.65
N VAL A 145 3.00 5.37 6.37
CA VAL A 145 3.29 6.75 5.96
C VAL A 145 2.29 7.69 6.61
N GLY A 146 0.98 7.40 6.53
CA GLY A 146 -0.08 8.21 7.14
C GLY A 146 0.13 8.52 8.62
N VAL A 147 0.41 7.49 9.42
CA VAL A 147 0.67 7.66 10.87
C VAL A 147 1.92 8.52 11.12
N SER A 148 2.95 8.38 10.29
CA SER A 148 4.19 9.15 10.40
C SER A 148 4.01 10.66 10.12
N LEU A 149 2.90 11.04 9.47
CA LEU A 149 2.58 12.45 9.16
C LEU A 149 1.88 13.17 10.31
N ALA A 150 1.40 12.45 11.32
CA ALA A 150 0.70 13.02 12.47
C ALA A 150 1.55 14.10 13.16
N SER A 151 0.90 15.20 13.54
CA SER A 151 1.55 16.32 14.24
C SER A 151 0.54 17.03 15.15
N PRO A 152 0.96 17.51 16.34
CA PRO A 152 0.09 18.33 17.21
C PRO A 152 -0.36 19.64 16.55
N SER A 153 0.43 20.17 15.61
CA SER A 153 0.07 21.37 14.86
C SER A 153 -0.74 20.99 13.61
N ILE A 154 -1.99 21.47 13.54
CA ILE A 154 -2.88 21.25 12.39
C ILE A 154 -2.24 21.77 11.09
N ALA A 155 -1.60 22.95 11.15
CA ALA A 155 -0.93 23.53 9.98
C ALA A 155 0.24 22.66 9.49
N LEU A 156 1.05 22.13 10.42
CA LEU A 156 2.17 21.25 10.07
C LEU A 156 1.68 19.91 9.53
N ALA A 157 0.65 19.34 10.14
CA ALA A 157 0.00 18.11 9.67
C ALA A 157 -0.53 18.29 8.23
N ALA A 158 -1.25 19.39 7.96
CA ALA A 158 -1.78 19.68 6.63
C ALA A 158 -0.67 19.77 5.56
N VAL A 159 0.44 20.45 5.87
CA VAL A 159 1.58 20.58 4.95
C VAL A 159 2.28 19.24 4.71
N ARG A 160 2.45 18.42 5.76
CA ARG A 160 3.00 17.06 5.64
C ARG A 160 2.11 16.16 4.80
N THR A 161 0.81 16.18 5.06
CA THR A 161 -0.19 15.43 4.29
C THR A 161 -0.20 15.87 2.82
N ALA A 162 -0.18 17.17 2.54
CA ALA A 162 -0.10 17.67 1.17
C ALA A 162 1.18 17.20 0.46
N GLY A 163 2.32 17.21 1.15
CA GLY A 163 3.58 16.68 0.64
C GLY A 163 3.49 15.19 0.32
N ALA A 164 2.97 14.39 1.25
CA ALA A 164 2.79 12.96 1.03
C ALA A 164 1.85 12.68 -0.16
N VAL A 165 0.71 13.38 -0.26
CA VAL A 165 -0.24 13.24 -1.39
C VAL A 165 0.43 13.59 -2.72
N LEU A 166 1.31 14.60 -2.76
CA LEU A 166 2.11 14.89 -3.96
C LEU A 166 3.05 13.71 -4.30
N GLY A 167 3.72 13.13 -3.30
CA GLY A 167 4.53 11.92 -3.49
C GLY A 167 3.72 10.75 -4.05
N LEU A 168 2.53 10.49 -3.50
CA LEU A 168 1.59 9.47 -3.98
C LEU A 168 1.13 9.73 -5.42
N ALA A 169 0.88 11.00 -5.77
CA ALA A 169 0.55 11.40 -7.14
C ALA A 169 1.73 11.11 -8.09
N GLY A 170 2.97 11.34 -7.64
CA GLY A 170 4.18 10.95 -8.36
C GLY A 170 4.24 9.43 -8.63
N ILE A 171 3.94 8.60 -7.63
CA ILE A 171 3.88 7.13 -7.81
C ILE A 171 2.79 6.74 -8.81
N ALA A 172 1.60 7.32 -8.69
CA ALA A 172 0.51 7.07 -9.62
C ALA A 172 0.85 7.48 -11.06
N MET A 173 1.57 8.59 -11.21
CA MET A 173 2.09 9.04 -12.50
C MET A 173 3.13 8.04 -13.05
N LEU A 174 4.04 7.52 -12.21
CA LEU A 174 4.99 6.49 -12.61
C LEU A 174 4.28 5.19 -13.03
N ILE A 175 3.25 4.74 -12.30
CA ILE A 175 2.40 3.60 -12.70
C ILE A 175 1.79 3.85 -14.08
N PHE A 176 1.20 5.03 -14.28
CA PHE A 176 0.62 5.40 -15.57
C PHE A 176 1.66 5.34 -16.70
N LEU A 177 2.85 5.94 -16.50
CA LEU A 177 3.92 5.92 -17.49
C LEU A 177 4.42 4.48 -17.77
N SER A 178 4.70 3.70 -16.73
CA SER A 178 5.15 2.31 -16.87
C SER A 178 4.16 1.46 -17.67
N TYR A 179 2.85 1.65 -17.46
CA TYR A 179 1.82 0.87 -18.18
C TYR A 179 1.56 1.43 -19.57
N ARG A 180 1.62 2.74 -19.73
CA ARG A 180 1.48 3.43 -21.03
C ARG A 180 2.56 3.02 -22.01
N TYR A 181 3.79 2.88 -21.52
CA TYR A 181 4.98 2.54 -22.30
C TYR A 181 5.46 1.11 -22.06
N ALA A 182 4.61 0.23 -21.52
CA ALA A 182 5.00 -1.13 -21.18
C ALA A 182 5.59 -1.88 -22.38
N GLU A 183 4.97 -1.77 -23.57
CA GLU A 183 5.49 -2.43 -24.78
C GLU A 183 6.89 -1.94 -25.16
N TYR A 184 7.15 -0.64 -25.02
CA TYR A 184 8.45 -0.06 -25.29
C TYR A 184 9.48 -0.50 -24.25
N LEU A 185 9.08 -0.55 -22.97
CA LEU A 185 9.92 -1.03 -21.88
C LEU A 185 10.37 -2.48 -22.11
N LEU A 186 9.43 -3.38 -22.46
CA LEU A 186 9.78 -4.78 -22.74
C LEU A 186 10.67 -4.92 -23.98
N ARG A 187 10.42 -4.13 -25.04
CA ARG A 187 11.27 -4.14 -26.24
C ARG A 187 12.69 -3.62 -25.96
N LEU A 188 12.82 -2.61 -25.11
CA LEU A 188 14.12 -2.04 -24.75
C LEU A 188 14.96 -3.00 -23.89
N LEU A 189 14.31 -3.72 -22.96
CA LEU A 189 14.98 -4.68 -22.08
C LEU A 189 15.31 -5.99 -22.78
N GLY A 190 14.55 -6.37 -23.82
CA GLY A 190 14.64 -7.69 -24.44
C GLY A 190 14.23 -8.81 -23.48
N GLU A 191 14.22 -10.05 -23.97
CA GLU A 191 13.77 -11.20 -23.17
C GLU A 191 14.68 -11.44 -21.97
N THR A 192 16.00 -11.53 -22.20
CA THR A 192 17.00 -11.74 -21.14
C THR A 192 17.06 -10.57 -20.15
N GLY A 193 17.04 -9.32 -20.61
CA GLY A 193 17.11 -8.15 -19.73
C GLY A 193 15.84 -7.99 -18.89
N THR A 194 14.67 -8.36 -19.42
CA THR A 194 13.41 -8.39 -18.65
C THR A 194 13.52 -9.39 -17.49
N VAL A 195 14.06 -10.58 -17.72
CA VAL A 195 14.27 -11.58 -16.66
C VAL A 195 15.21 -11.05 -15.59
N VAL A 196 16.37 -10.49 -15.97
CA VAL A 196 17.33 -9.93 -15.02
C VAL A 196 16.72 -8.79 -14.21
N PHE A 197 16.03 -7.86 -14.87
CA PHE A 197 15.38 -6.72 -14.21
C PHE A 197 14.32 -7.15 -13.21
N LEU A 198 13.49 -8.14 -13.57
CA LEU A 198 12.50 -8.72 -12.66
C LEU A 198 13.16 -9.37 -11.44
N ARG A 199 14.27 -10.10 -11.62
CA ARG A 199 15.02 -10.72 -10.52
C ARG A 199 15.60 -9.68 -9.57
N LEU A 200 16.22 -8.61 -10.09
CA LEU A 200 16.76 -7.53 -9.27
C LEU A 200 15.67 -6.80 -8.49
N SER A 201 14.56 -6.48 -9.16
CA SER A 201 13.43 -5.82 -8.52
C SER A 201 12.77 -6.69 -7.45
N ALA A 202 12.69 -8.00 -7.70
CA ALA A 202 12.18 -8.98 -6.75
C ALA A 202 13.07 -9.10 -5.51
N PHE A 203 14.40 -9.04 -5.69
CA PHE A 203 15.35 -9.00 -4.58
C PHE A 203 15.18 -7.74 -3.72
N ILE A 204 15.08 -6.56 -4.34
CA ILE A 204 14.83 -5.30 -3.62
C ILE A 204 13.50 -5.37 -2.84
N LEU A 205 12.45 -5.89 -3.46
CA LEU A 205 11.13 -6.05 -2.82
C LEU A 205 11.21 -7.01 -1.62
N LEU A 206 11.93 -8.12 -1.76
CA LEU A 206 12.17 -9.06 -0.67
C LEU A 206 12.88 -8.36 0.51
N CYS A 207 13.97 -7.64 0.24
CA CYS A 207 14.71 -6.91 1.27
C CYS A 207 13.84 -5.89 2.01
N LEU A 208 13.03 -5.13 1.28
CA LEU A 208 12.12 -4.15 1.88
C LEU A 208 11.00 -4.80 2.68
N GLY A 209 10.47 -5.93 2.21
CA GLY A 209 9.50 -6.72 2.97
C GLY A 209 10.06 -7.18 4.31
N VAL A 210 11.30 -7.70 4.31
CA VAL A 210 12.00 -8.12 5.52
C VAL A 210 12.27 -6.93 6.44
N GLN A 211 12.67 -5.79 5.90
CA GLN A 211 12.87 -4.57 6.70
C GLN A 211 11.58 -4.12 7.39
N ILE A 212 10.46 -4.01 6.65
CA ILE A 212 9.16 -3.60 7.22
C ILE A 212 8.68 -4.60 8.27
N PHE A 213 8.87 -5.89 8.01
CA PHE A 213 8.56 -6.95 8.97
C PHE A 213 9.37 -6.79 10.25
N TRP A 214 10.69 -6.58 10.12
CA TRP A 214 11.60 -6.45 11.25
C TRP A 214 11.31 -5.19 12.07
N ASP A 215 11.02 -4.06 11.42
CA ASP A 215 10.65 -2.82 12.11
C ASP A 215 9.37 -3.00 12.96
N GLY A 216 8.36 -3.70 12.43
CA GLY A 216 7.14 -4.01 13.18
C GLY A 216 7.37 -5.05 14.29
N ALA A 217 8.03 -6.17 13.97
CA ALA A 217 8.27 -7.27 14.91
C ALA A 217 9.21 -6.85 16.05
N GLY A 218 10.24 -6.06 15.75
CA GLY A 218 11.18 -5.51 16.72
C GLY A 218 10.48 -4.56 17.70
N SER A 219 9.58 -3.71 17.22
CA SER A 219 8.76 -2.84 18.07
C SER A 219 7.92 -3.67 19.05
N LEU A 220 7.16 -4.65 18.54
CA LEU A 220 6.34 -5.56 19.36
C LEU A 220 7.16 -6.34 20.39
N LEU A 221 8.33 -6.85 20.01
CA LEU A 221 9.22 -7.56 20.91
C LEU A 221 9.75 -6.64 22.02
N SER A 222 10.14 -5.41 21.66
CA SER A 222 10.64 -4.44 22.62
C SER A 222 9.56 -4.02 23.63
N ASP A 223 8.32 -3.87 23.17
CA ASP A 223 7.17 -3.57 24.02
C ASP A 223 6.86 -4.74 24.96
N ALA A 224 6.86 -5.97 24.44
CA ALA A 224 6.65 -7.18 25.23
C ALA A 224 7.73 -7.37 26.31
N ILE A 225 8.99 -7.02 26.02
CA ILE A 225 10.08 -7.06 27.00
C ILE A 225 9.90 -5.98 28.08
N ARG A 226 9.46 -4.76 27.68
CA ARG A 226 9.30 -3.62 28.61
C ARG A 226 8.09 -3.74 29.52
N THR A 227 6.98 -4.27 29.03
CA THR A 227 5.70 -4.33 29.76
C THR A 227 5.37 -5.72 30.29
N GLY A 228 6.18 -6.73 29.98
CA GLY A 228 5.78 -8.14 30.08
C GLY A 228 4.73 -8.46 29.02
N VAL A 229 4.61 -9.74 28.63
CA VAL A 229 3.53 -10.17 27.73
C VAL A 229 2.20 -10.02 28.47
N THR A 230 1.62 -8.82 28.45
CA THR A 230 0.27 -8.59 28.93
C THR A 230 -0.66 -9.17 27.85
N PRO A 231 -1.49 -10.17 28.19
CA PRO A 231 -2.56 -10.57 27.29
C PRO A 231 -3.41 -9.34 27.02
N LEU A 232 -3.82 -9.16 25.76
CA LEU A 232 -4.78 -8.17 25.28
C LEU A 232 -5.65 -7.64 26.43
N GLY A 233 -5.45 -6.35 26.79
CA GLY A 233 -6.32 -5.68 27.74
C GLY A 233 -7.78 -5.94 27.36
N PRO A 234 -8.67 -6.15 28.35
CA PRO A 234 -9.99 -6.71 28.10
C PRO A 234 -10.70 -5.89 27.03
N ILE A 235 -11.18 -6.59 25.99
CA ILE A 235 -12.17 -6.08 25.03
C ILE A 235 -13.19 -5.31 25.86
N ALA A 236 -13.30 -4.00 25.64
CA ALA A 236 -14.16 -3.11 26.42
C ALA A 236 -15.50 -3.79 26.68
N GLN A 237 -15.73 -4.24 27.92
CA GLN A 237 -17.05 -4.70 28.32
C GLN A 237 -17.97 -3.48 28.17
N PRO A 238 -19.11 -3.60 27.46
CA PRO A 238 -20.08 -2.53 27.43
C PRO A 238 -20.46 -2.24 28.88
N ALA A 239 -20.37 -0.98 29.28
CA ALA A 239 -20.66 -0.51 30.62
C ALA A 239 -21.97 -1.14 31.11
N ALA A 240 -21.90 -1.89 32.22
CA ALA A 240 -23.09 -2.46 32.84
C ALA A 240 -24.10 -1.33 33.11
N PRO A 241 -25.39 -1.51 32.79
CA PRO A 241 -26.39 -0.47 33.00
C PRO A 241 -26.43 -0.14 34.49
N GLY A 242 -26.34 1.15 34.80
CA GLY A 242 -26.28 1.69 36.16
C GLY A 242 -27.37 1.08 37.03
N ARG A 243 -26.96 0.52 38.17
CA ARG A 243 -27.88 0.10 39.22
C ARG A 243 -28.58 1.36 39.74
N PRO A 244 -29.93 1.46 39.73
CA PRO A 244 -30.61 2.58 40.35
C PRO A 244 -30.32 2.60 41.86
N PRO A 245 -30.26 3.78 42.49
CA PRO A 245 -29.95 3.90 43.91
C PRO A 245 -31.01 3.15 44.73
N SER A 246 -30.55 2.21 45.57
CA SER A 246 -31.40 1.53 46.53
C SER A 246 -31.88 2.53 47.58
N ALA A 247 -33.19 2.71 47.67
CA ALA A 247 -33.89 3.55 48.64
C ALA A 247 -33.85 2.96 50.07
N VAL A 248 -32.64 2.76 50.62
CA VAL A 248 -32.46 2.18 51.97
C VAL A 248 -31.62 3.09 52.90
N ASP A 249 -31.00 4.16 52.40
CA ASP A 249 -30.18 5.08 53.21
C ASP A 249 -30.95 6.30 53.75
N SER A 250 -32.27 6.20 53.96
CA SER A 250 -33.10 7.30 54.50
C SER A 250 -33.71 7.04 55.87
N LEU A 251 -33.27 6.00 56.58
CA LEU A 251 -33.62 5.77 57.98
C LEU A 251 -32.42 5.20 58.72
N TYR A 252 -31.53 6.06 59.21
CA TYR A 252 -30.87 6.02 60.54
C TYR A 252 -30.11 7.32 60.76
#